data_AF-A0A521TW88-F1
#
_entry.id   AF-A0A521TW88-F1
#
_cell.length_a   1.000
_cell.length_b   1.000
_cell.length_c   1.000
_cell.angle_alpha   90.00
_cell.angle_beta   90.00
_cell.angle_gamma   90.00
#
_symmetry.space_group_name_H-M   'P 1'
#
loop_
_entity.id
_entity.type
_entity.pdbx_description
1 polymer ?
#
loop_
_entity_poly.entity_id
_entity_poly.type
_entity_poly.pdbx_seq_one_letter_code
_entity_poly.pdbx_strand_id
1 'polypeptide(L)'
;MVTDADIIKTEILRVLNESGKIRGSELTSRVIKRVGNEKMVHREISALVESGEVEKKMYSKSHIEYELINISESVNNQLKSVHKEIENIFEEIREFSQIIQQNKVEFQERLRATIHFIHIVQSTDGVMKLLSHYPTFKKDKMFSQITRKIGDCWENIMDSIVHQPEEEFLNEVIANLRISQIGSESVN
;
A
#
# COMPACT_ATOMS: atom_id res chain seq x y z
N MET A 1 18.74 12.22 -14.27
CA MET A 1 20.13 11.70 -14.30
C MET A 1 20.09 10.34 -13.66
N VAL A 2 20.63 9.30 -14.31
CA VAL A 2 20.72 7.96 -13.72
C VAL A 2 21.81 8.01 -12.66
N THR A 3 21.52 7.60 -11.43
CA THR A 3 22.52 7.58 -10.36
C THR A 3 23.34 6.30 -10.40
N ASP A 4 24.56 6.32 -9.86
CA ASP A 4 25.40 5.12 -9.76
C ASP A 4 24.70 3.99 -8.98
N ALA A 5 23.83 4.35 -8.02
CA ALA A 5 23.01 3.39 -7.27
C ALA A 5 21.98 2.69 -8.16
N ASP A 6 21.31 3.41 -9.07
CA ASP A 6 20.34 2.84 -10.01
C ASP A 6 20.99 1.84 -10.97
N ILE A 7 22.21 2.13 -11.41
CA ILE A 7 23.00 1.24 -12.29
C ILE A 7 23.33 -0.06 -11.55
N ILE A 8 23.78 0.07 -10.30
CA ILE A 8 24.12 -1.08 -9.44
C ILE A 8 22.88 -1.92 -9.15
N LYS A 9 21.76 -1.29 -8.74
CA LYS A 9 20.49 -1.96 -8.49
C LYS A 9 20.02 -2.75 -9.71
N THR A 10 20.06 -2.13 -10.88
CA THR A 10 19.67 -2.77 -12.14
C THR A 10 20.54 -3.99 -12.46
N GLU A 11 21.85 -3.90 -12.25
CA GLU A 11 22.76 -5.02 -12.50
C GLU A 11 22.57 -6.16 -11.50
N ILE A 12 22.30 -5.87 -10.22
CA ILE A 12 21.96 -6.88 -9.21
C ILE A 12 20.70 -7.65 -9.63
N LEU A 13 19.63 -6.93 -9.98
CA LEU A 13 18.36 -7.53 -10.41
C LEU A 13 18.52 -8.35 -11.69
N ARG A 14 19.33 -7.88 -12.66
CA ARG A 14 19.65 -8.63 -13.89
C ARG A 14 20.32 -9.97 -13.57
N VAL A 15 21.36 -9.98 -12.74
CA VAL A 15 22.09 -11.20 -12.36
C VAL A 15 21.18 -12.19 -11.64
N LEU A 16 20.34 -11.72 -10.71
CA LEU A 16 19.39 -12.57 -9.99
C LEU A 16 18.28 -13.11 -10.91
N ASN A 17 17.81 -12.32 -11.87
CA ASN A 17 16.82 -12.79 -12.84
C ASN A 17 17.38 -13.86 -13.79
N GLU A 18 18.66 -13.74 -14.17
CA GLU A 18 19.34 -14.72 -15.03
C GLU A 18 19.67 -16.02 -14.31
N SER A 19 20.10 -15.93 -13.05
CA SER A 19 20.62 -17.08 -12.31
C SER A 19 19.62 -17.70 -11.35
N GLY A 20 18.47 -17.04 -11.11
CA GLY A 20 17.57 -17.41 -10.03
C GLY A 20 18.29 -17.31 -8.68
N LYS A 21 18.34 -18.43 -7.96
CA LYS A 21 19.07 -18.54 -6.69
C LYS A 21 20.57 -18.59 -6.93
N ILE A 22 21.32 -17.71 -6.28
CA ILE A 22 22.76 -17.59 -6.46
C ILE A 22 23.51 -17.34 -5.15
N ARG A 23 24.77 -17.78 -5.09
CA ARG A 23 25.68 -17.54 -3.96
C ARG A 23 26.02 -16.07 -3.81
N GLY A 24 26.07 -15.57 -2.58
CA GLY A 24 26.38 -14.17 -2.29
C GLY A 24 27.73 -13.68 -2.80
N SER A 25 28.77 -14.52 -2.66
CA SER A 25 30.09 -14.24 -3.23
C SER A 25 30.08 -14.15 -4.75
N GLU A 26 29.23 -14.96 -5.40
CA GLU A 26 29.14 -15.02 -6.86
C GLU A 26 28.31 -13.85 -7.42
N LEU A 27 27.18 -13.53 -6.78
CA LEU A 27 26.38 -12.32 -7.08
C LEU A 27 27.27 -11.08 -7.01
N THR A 28 27.97 -10.90 -5.89
CA THR A 28 28.80 -9.71 -5.67
C THR A 28 29.92 -9.61 -6.70
N SER A 29 30.64 -10.72 -6.97
CA SER A 29 31.72 -10.76 -7.97
C SER A 29 31.22 -10.41 -9.39
N ARG A 30 30.06 -10.93 -9.80
CA ARG A 30 29.47 -10.65 -11.12
C ARG A 30 29.06 -9.19 -11.27
N VAL A 31 28.44 -8.63 -10.25
CA VAL A 31 28.01 -7.22 -10.26
C VAL A 31 29.23 -6.30 -10.23
N ILE A 32 30.21 -6.54 -9.35
CA ILE A 32 31.45 -5.73 -9.26
C ILE A 32 32.21 -5.73 -10.59
N LYS A 33 32.31 -6.87 -11.29
CA LYS A 33 32.94 -6.94 -12.62
C LYS A 33 32.34 -5.96 -13.63
N ARG A 34 31.07 -5.59 -13.46
CA ARG A 34 30.33 -4.68 -14.35
C ARG A 34 30.32 -3.24 -13.87
N VAL A 35 30.22 -3.00 -12.55
CA VAL A 35 29.97 -1.65 -11.99
C VAL A 35 31.07 -1.13 -11.06
N GLY A 36 32.06 -1.95 -10.71
CA GLY A 36 33.32 -1.57 -10.02
C GLY A 36 33.24 -1.18 -8.54
N ASN A 37 32.09 -0.72 -8.03
CA ASN A 37 31.99 -0.15 -6.67
C ASN A 37 31.51 -1.17 -5.63
N GLU A 38 32.42 -1.99 -5.08
CA GLU A 38 32.14 -3.07 -4.12
C GLU A 38 31.32 -2.60 -2.89
N LYS A 39 31.69 -1.48 -2.28
CA LYS A 39 31.00 -0.96 -1.10
C LYS A 39 29.54 -0.62 -1.41
N MET A 40 29.29 0.03 -2.56
CA MET A 40 27.94 0.33 -3.00
C MET A 40 27.17 -0.93 -3.39
N VAL A 41 27.81 -1.92 -4.03
CA VAL A 41 27.17 -3.22 -4.34
C VAL A 41 26.62 -3.89 -3.09
N HIS A 42 27.42 -3.99 -2.01
CA HIS A 42 26.96 -4.58 -0.76
C HIS A 42 25.84 -3.77 -0.09
N ARG A 43 25.90 -2.43 -0.19
CA ARG A 43 24.86 -1.55 0.31
C ARG A 43 23.54 -1.76 -0.43
N GLU A 44 23.57 -1.78 -1.77
CA GLU A 44 22.37 -1.95 -2.59
C GLU A 44 21.79 -3.37 -2.47
N ILE A 45 22.61 -4.41 -2.32
CA ILE A 45 22.12 -5.76 -1.99
C ILE A 45 21.38 -5.75 -0.65
N SER A 46 21.94 -5.08 0.37
CA SER A 46 21.27 -4.96 1.68
C SER A 46 19.95 -4.19 1.57
N ALA A 47 19.92 -3.09 0.81
CA ALA A 47 18.70 -2.31 0.57
C ALA A 47 17.62 -3.12 -0.17
N LEU A 48 18.00 -3.96 -1.14
CA LEU A 48 17.10 -4.88 -1.85
C LEU A 48 16.54 -5.98 -0.92
N VAL A 49 17.32 -6.42 0.07
CA VAL A 49 16.86 -7.36 1.09
C VAL A 49 15.92 -6.69 2.08
N GLU A 50 16.27 -5.48 2.55
CA GLU A 50 15.45 -4.69 3.47
C GLU A 50 14.10 -4.30 2.87
N SER A 51 14.07 -4.00 1.56
CA SER A 51 12.83 -3.69 0.82
C SER A 51 12.00 -4.92 0.47
N GLY A 52 12.52 -6.13 0.65
CA GLY A 52 11.81 -7.36 0.30
C GLY A 52 11.71 -7.61 -1.22
N GLU A 53 12.63 -7.06 -2.01
CA GLU A 53 12.77 -7.38 -3.44
C GLU A 53 13.65 -8.64 -3.63
N VAL A 54 14.56 -8.90 -2.69
CA VAL A 54 15.50 -10.04 -2.69
C VAL A 54 15.44 -10.80 -1.36
N GLU A 55 15.28 -12.12 -1.40
CA GLU A 55 15.40 -12.94 -0.21
C GLU A 55 16.87 -13.28 0.07
N LYS A 56 17.28 -13.18 1.33
CA LYS A 56 18.60 -13.63 1.81
C LYS A 56 18.45 -14.88 2.66
N LYS A 57 18.96 -16.01 2.18
CA LYS A 57 19.02 -17.27 2.94
C LYS A 57 20.44 -17.49 3.48
N MET A 58 20.57 -17.53 4.81
CA MET A 58 21.86 -17.73 5.49
C MET A 58 21.92 -19.13 6.09
N TYR A 59 22.78 -19.98 5.53
CA TYR A 59 23.06 -21.33 6.04
C TYR A 59 24.26 -21.32 6.98
N SER A 60 25.25 -20.46 6.71
CA SER A 60 26.40 -20.16 7.57
C SER A 60 26.99 -18.80 7.20
N LYS A 61 27.96 -18.29 7.97
CA LYS A 61 28.64 -17.02 7.64
C LYS A 61 29.31 -17.02 6.26
N SER A 62 29.74 -18.18 5.77
CA SER A 62 30.35 -18.37 4.45
C SER A 62 29.38 -18.88 3.39
N HIS A 63 28.15 -19.22 3.77
CA HIS A 63 27.11 -19.76 2.88
C HIS A 63 25.86 -18.88 2.97
N ILE A 64 25.84 -17.87 2.10
CA ILE A 64 24.69 -16.98 1.92
C ILE A 64 24.24 -17.12 0.47
N GLU A 65 22.93 -17.22 0.27
CA GLU A 65 22.28 -17.25 -1.03
C GLU A 65 21.26 -16.12 -1.14
N TYR A 66 21.11 -15.62 -2.36
CA TYR A 66 20.16 -14.59 -2.72
C TYR A 66 19.29 -15.07 -3.87
N GLU A 67 18.01 -14.74 -3.84
CA GLU A 67 17.07 -14.97 -4.93
C GLU A 67 16.08 -13.82 -5.02
N LEU A 68 15.60 -13.49 -6.23
CA LEU A 68 14.46 -12.58 -6.35
C LEU A 68 13.29 -13.18 -5.58
N ILE A 69 12.65 -12.39 -4.73
CA ILE A 69 11.38 -12.81 -4.15
C ILE A 69 10.41 -12.98 -5.32
N ASN A 70 9.70 -14.11 -5.36
CA ASN A 70 8.65 -14.29 -6.35
C ASN A 70 7.72 -13.09 -6.23
N ILE A 71 7.61 -12.27 -7.28
CA ILE A 71 6.86 -11.01 -7.26
C ILE A 71 5.43 -11.27 -6.75
N SER A 72 4.87 -12.46 -6.99
CA SER A 72 3.58 -12.87 -6.43
C SER A 72 3.55 -12.94 -4.91
N GLU A 73 4.62 -13.36 -4.23
CA GLU A 73 4.67 -13.45 -2.77
C GLU A 73 4.78 -12.08 -2.10
N SER A 74 5.61 -11.18 -2.65
CA SER A 74 5.71 -9.79 -2.19
C SER A 74 4.39 -9.03 -2.42
N VAL A 75 3.79 -9.16 -3.62
CA VAL A 75 2.46 -8.63 -3.96
C VAL A 75 1.40 -9.16 -3.00
N ASN A 76 1.38 -10.47 -2.75
CA ASN A 76 0.42 -11.11 -1.85
C ASN A 76 0.56 -10.60 -0.42
N ASN A 77 1.78 -10.41 0.09
CA ASN A 77 1.99 -9.86 1.43
C ASN A 77 1.53 -8.40 1.55
N GLN A 78 1.78 -7.57 0.53
CA GLN A 78 1.29 -6.20 0.50
C GLN A 78 -0.25 -6.15 0.43
N LEU A 79 -0.86 -6.95 -0.46
CA LEU A 79 -2.32 -7.04 -0.57
C LEU A 79 -2.97 -7.58 0.70
N LYS A 80 -2.35 -8.55 1.40
CA LYS A 80 -2.85 -9.05 2.69
C LYS A 80 -2.96 -7.95 3.74
N SER A 81 -1.98 -7.05 3.79
CA SER A 81 -2.01 -5.92 4.73
C SER A 81 -3.18 -5.00 4.42
N VAL A 82 -3.34 -4.60 3.16
CA VAL A 82 -4.45 -3.73 2.72
C VAL A 82 -5.80 -4.40 2.91
N HIS A 83 -5.89 -5.71 2.64
CA HIS A 83 -7.10 -6.50 2.88
C HIS A 83 -7.49 -6.50 4.35
N LYS A 84 -6.54 -6.68 5.27
CA LYS A 84 -6.82 -6.63 6.70
C LYS A 84 -7.29 -5.25 7.13
N GLU A 85 -6.66 -4.20 6.61
CA GLU A 85 -7.01 -2.82 6.93
C GLU A 85 -8.42 -2.49 6.45
N ILE A 86 -8.79 -2.81 5.20
CA ILE A 86 -10.13 -2.53 4.69
C ILE A 86 -11.22 -3.34 5.39
N GLU A 87 -10.93 -4.57 5.84
CA GLU A 87 -11.87 -5.35 6.66
C GLU A 87 -12.12 -4.67 8.01
N ASN A 88 -11.08 -4.19 8.68
CA ASN A 88 -11.25 -3.48 9.95
C ASN A 88 -12.08 -2.20 9.75
N ILE A 89 -11.75 -1.40 8.72
CA ILE A 89 -12.49 -0.17 8.38
C ILE A 89 -13.97 -0.48 8.11
N PHE A 90 -14.25 -1.55 7.35
CA PHE A 90 -15.61 -1.97 7.06
C PHE A 90 -16.40 -2.31 8.32
N GLU A 91 -15.79 -3.07 9.24
CA GLU A 91 -16.43 -3.44 10.50
C GLU A 91 -16.66 -2.21 11.39
N GLU A 92 -15.70 -1.28 11.48
CA GLU A 92 -15.86 -0.02 12.23
C GLU A 92 -17.02 0.83 11.68
N ILE A 93 -17.12 0.98 10.35
CA ILE A 93 -18.24 1.68 9.70
C ILE A 93 -19.56 1.00 10.03
N ARG A 94 -19.60 -0.34 9.97
CA ARG A 94 -20.83 -1.11 10.25
C ARG A 94 -21.27 -0.94 11.71
N GLU A 95 -20.35 -1.06 12.65
CA GLU A 95 -20.61 -0.86 14.08
C GLU A 95 -21.12 0.56 14.36
N PHE A 96 -20.46 1.57 13.77
CA PHE A 96 -20.89 2.95 13.89
C PHE A 96 -22.30 3.19 13.34
N SER A 97 -22.63 2.61 12.18
CA SER A 97 -23.96 2.70 11.56
C SER A 97 -25.05 2.15 12.51
N GLN A 98 -24.77 1.03 13.19
CA GLN A 98 -25.68 0.44 14.18
C GLN A 98 -25.85 1.33 15.43
N ILE A 99 -24.78 1.99 15.88
CA ILE A 99 -24.82 2.88 17.04
C ILE A 99 -25.66 4.12 16.73
N ILE A 100 -25.52 4.71 15.53
CA ILE A 100 -26.32 5.88 15.12
C ILE A 100 -27.81 5.56 15.13
N GLN A 101 -28.22 4.38 14.65
CA GLN A 101 -29.62 3.96 14.63
C GLN A 101 -30.25 3.89 16.04
N GLN A 102 -29.44 3.79 17.10
CA GLN A 102 -29.92 3.82 18.48
C GLN A 102 -30.15 5.24 19.02
N ASN A 103 -29.96 6.29 18.20
CA ASN A 103 -30.17 7.71 18.54
C ASN A 103 -29.41 8.21 19.78
N LYS A 104 -28.25 7.63 20.08
CA LYS A 104 -27.42 7.99 21.26
C LYS A 104 -26.28 8.95 20.96
N VAL A 105 -26.07 9.32 19.71
CA VAL A 105 -24.87 10.06 19.25
C VAL A 105 -25.28 11.45 18.81
N GLU A 106 -24.52 12.47 19.24
CA GLU A 106 -24.80 13.86 18.88
C GLU A 106 -24.48 14.14 17.40
N PHE A 107 -25.17 15.12 16.81
CA PHE A 107 -25.01 15.50 15.40
C PHE A 107 -23.55 15.70 14.98
N GLN A 108 -22.79 16.47 15.76
CA GLN A 108 -21.40 16.81 15.45
C GLN A 108 -20.48 15.58 15.51
N GLU A 109 -20.75 14.65 16.41
CA GLU A 109 -20.01 13.38 16.49
C GLU A 109 -20.31 12.51 15.27
N ARG A 110 -21.58 12.46 14.85
CA ARG A 110 -21.97 11.71 13.65
C ARG A 110 -21.32 12.28 12.39
N LEU A 111 -21.33 13.61 12.25
CA LEU A 111 -20.72 14.32 11.13
C LEU A 111 -19.22 14.07 11.07
N ARG A 112 -18.50 14.23 12.19
CA ARG A 112 -17.05 14.03 12.27
C ARG A 112 -16.64 12.59 11.93
N ALA A 113 -17.32 11.61 12.50
CA ALA A 113 -17.04 10.21 12.24
C ALA A 113 -17.31 9.85 10.77
N THR A 114 -18.40 10.32 10.19
CA THR A 114 -18.70 10.13 8.77
C THR A 114 -17.59 10.69 7.87
N ILE A 115 -17.16 11.93 8.11
CA ILE A 115 -16.05 12.57 7.36
C ILE A 115 -14.75 11.77 7.53
N HIS A 116 -14.47 11.29 8.74
CA HIS A 116 -13.29 10.48 9.02
C HIS A 116 -13.28 9.18 8.20
N PHE A 117 -14.39 8.44 8.19
CA PHE A 117 -14.51 7.22 7.40
C PHE A 117 -14.38 7.49 5.90
N ILE A 118 -14.96 8.58 5.40
CA ILE A 118 -14.79 9.00 4.00
C ILE A 118 -13.31 9.17 3.66
N HIS A 119 -12.53 9.89 4.48
CA HIS A 119 -11.11 10.10 4.22
C HIS A 119 -10.29 8.80 4.28
N ILE A 120 -10.58 7.92 5.23
CA ILE A 120 -9.89 6.63 5.34
C ILE A 120 -10.17 5.77 4.09
N VAL A 121 -11.44 5.62 3.71
CA VAL A 121 -11.81 4.82 2.54
C VAL A 121 -11.24 5.42 1.25
N GLN A 122 -11.22 6.76 1.12
CA GLN A 122 -10.56 7.45 -0.01
C GLN A 122 -9.06 7.16 -0.07
N SER A 123 -8.38 7.17 1.08
CA SER A 123 -6.96 6.87 1.16
C SER A 123 -6.67 5.44 0.69
N THR A 124 -7.43 4.46 1.19
CA THR A 124 -7.30 3.05 0.78
C THR A 124 -7.60 2.85 -0.70
N ASP A 125 -8.64 3.50 -1.23
CA ASP A 125 -8.94 3.50 -2.67
C ASP A 125 -7.83 4.14 -3.51
N GLY A 126 -7.22 5.23 -3.01
CA GLY A 126 -6.05 5.85 -3.61
C GLY A 126 -4.86 4.89 -3.71
N VAL A 127 -4.55 4.16 -2.63
CA VAL A 127 -3.52 3.11 -2.64
C VAL A 127 -3.85 2.04 -3.68
N MET A 128 -5.09 1.55 -3.72
CA MET A 128 -5.52 0.55 -4.69
C MET A 128 -5.41 1.03 -6.13
N LYS A 129 -5.76 2.30 -6.41
CA LYS A 129 -5.57 2.93 -7.73
C LYS A 129 -4.10 2.98 -8.14
N LEU A 130 -3.20 3.34 -7.21
CA LEU A 130 -1.75 3.32 -7.46
C LEU A 130 -1.28 1.91 -7.78
N LEU A 131 -1.64 0.91 -6.97
CA LEU A 131 -1.31 -0.50 -7.20
C LEU A 131 -1.88 -1.03 -8.53
N SER A 132 -3.02 -0.49 -8.97
CA SER A 132 -3.68 -0.87 -10.22
C SER A 132 -2.82 -0.62 -11.47
N HIS A 133 -1.81 0.26 -11.41
CA HIS A 133 -0.90 0.51 -12.55
C HIS A 133 0.01 -0.69 -12.82
N TYR A 134 0.12 -1.62 -11.88
CA TYR A 134 0.97 -2.81 -11.98
C TYR A 134 0.12 -4.05 -12.28
N PRO A 135 0.32 -4.72 -13.45
CA PRO A 135 -0.48 -5.87 -13.84
C PRO A 135 -0.43 -7.05 -12.86
N THR A 136 0.66 -7.18 -12.11
CA THR A 136 0.85 -8.23 -11.09
C THR A 136 -0.13 -8.10 -9.94
N PHE A 137 -0.43 -6.87 -9.49
CA PHE A 137 -1.44 -6.61 -8.47
C PHE A 137 -2.85 -6.80 -9.02
N LYS A 138 -3.16 -6.22 -10.19
CA LYS A 138 -4.50 -6.32 -10.82
C LYS A 138 -4.99 -7.75 -11.05
N LYS A 139 -4.07 -8.67 -11.36
CA LYS A 139 -4.39 -10.08 -11.63
C LYS A 139 -4.55 -10.90 -10.35
N ASP A 140 -4.12 -10.40 -9.20
CA ASP A 140 -4.27 -11.08 -7.93
C ASP A 140 -5.75 -11.06 -7.48
N LYS A 141 -6.23 -12.19 -6.98
CA LYS A 141 -7.62 -12.33 -6.53
C LYS A 141 -7.95 -11.37 -5.38
N MET A 142 -7.01 -11.14 -4.48
CA MET A 142 -7.19 -10.29 -3.31
C MET A 142 -7.39 -8.82 -3.71
N PHE A 143 -6.79 -8.38 -4.82
CA PHE A 143 -7.01 -7.05 -5.36
C PHE A 143 -8.51 -6.80 -5.64
N SER A 144 -9.18 -7.74 -6.30
CA SER A 144 -10.62 -7.64 -6.58
C SER A 144 -11.47 -7.69 -5.31
N GLN A 145 -11.05 -8.44 -4.29
CA GLN A 145 -11.75 -8.51 -3.00
C GLN A 145 -11.67 -7.18 -2.25
N ILE A 146 -10.49 -6.56 -2.20
CA ILE A 146 -10.29 -5.24 -1.61
C ILE A 146 -11.12 -4.19 -2.34
N THR A 147 -11.08 -4.16 -3.68
CA THR A 147 -11.87 -3.22 -4.47
C THR A 147 -13.37 -3.36 -4.20
N ARG A 148 -13.87 -4.60 -4.11
CA ARG A 148 -15.27 -4.84 -3.74
C ARG A 148 -15.57 -4.32 -2.33
N LYS A 149 -14.72 -4.62 -1.36
CA LYS A 149 -14.92 -4.19 0.03
C LYS A 149 -14.90 -2.67 0.18
N ILE A 150 -14.05 -1.96 -0.57
CA ILE A 150 -14.09 -0.49 -0.67
C ILE A 150 -15.48 -0.02 -1.14
N GLY A 151 -16.06 -0.68 -2.15
CA GLY A 151 -17.43 -0.43 -2.60
C GLY A 151 -18.46 -0.63 -1.49
N ASP A 152 -18.37 -1.74 -0.76
CA ASP A 152 -19.25 -2.05 0.37
C ASP A 152 -19.13 -0.99 1.49
N CYS A 153 -17.92 -0.48 1.76
CA CYS A 153 -17.71 0.63 2.70
C CYS A 153 -18.40 1.92 2.23
N TRP A 154 -18.29 2.26 0.95
CA TRP A 154 -18.98 3.42 0.38
C TRP A 154 -20.49 3.31 0.49
N GLU A 155 -21.04 2.13 0.21
CA GLU A 155 -22.47 1.86 0.34
C GLU A 155 -22.94 2.08 1.78
N ASN A 156 -22.24 1.53 2.78
CA ASN A 156 -22.59 1.73 4.19
C ASN A 156 -22.49 3.20 4.65
N ILE A 157 -21.46 3.93 4.20
CA ILE A 157 -21.31 5.36 4.49
C ILE A 157 -22.47 6.15 3.88
N MET A 158 -22.80 5.90 2.62
CA MET A 158 -23.88 6.60 1.93
C MET A 158 -25.25 6.27 2.54
N ASP A 159 -25.49 5.00 2.88
CA ASP A 159 -26.69 4.58 3.60
C ASP A 159 -26.81 5.31 4.94
N SER A 160 -25.71 5.42 5.68
CA SER A 160 -25.66 6.16 6.95
C SER A 160 -25.97 7.64 6.77
N ILE A 161 -25.49 8.29 5.71
CA ILE A 161 -25.75 9.71 5.41
C ILE A 161 -27.22 9.94 5.03
N VAL A 162 -27.79 9.08 4.18
CA VAL A 162 -29.16 9.22 3.68
C VAL A 162 -30.20 9.05 4.78
N HIS A 163 -29.92 8.19 5.77
CA HIS A 163 -30.81 7.94 6.89
C HIS A 163 -30.63 8.89 8.08
N GLN A 164 -29.86 9.98 7.93
CA GLN A 164 -29.76 10.99 8.98
C GLN A 164 -31.08 11.77 9.13
N PRO A 165 -31.47 12.12 10.38
CA PRO A 165 -32.70 12.84 10.62
C PRO A 165 -32.65 14.31 10.16
N GLU A 166 -31.46 14.90 10.08
CA GLU A 166 -31.28 16.29 9.64
C GLU A 166 -31.13 16.41 8.11
N GLU A 167 -32.01 17.20 7.48
CA GLU A 167 -31.98 17.44 6.02
C GLU A 167 -30.65 18.06 5.54
N GLU A 168 -29.96 18.80 6.40
CA GLU A 168 -28.71 19.48 6.06
C GLU A 168 -27.45 18.61 6.22
N PHE A 169 -27.57 17.40 6.77
CA PHE A 169 -26.39 16.58 7.11
C PHE A 169 -25.50 16.30 5.90
N LEU A 170 -26.09 15.93 4.76
CA LEU A 170 -25.34 15.71 3.52
C LEU A 170 -24.61 16.99 3.07
N ASN A 171 -25.24 18.15 3.19
CA ASN A 171 -24.64 19.41 2.81
C ASN A 171 -23.42 19.73 3.69
N GLU A 172 -23.52 19.48 5.00
CA GLU A 172 -22.42 19.63 5.95
C GLU A 172 -21.26 18.66 5.65
N VAL A 173 -21.55 17.39 5.32
CA VAL A 173 -20.53 16.43 4.88
C VAL A 173 -19.80 16.98 3.64
N ILE A 174 -20.53 17.41 2.62
CA ILE A 174 -19.95 17.93 1.37
C ILE A 174 -19.11 19.20 1.63
N ALA A 175 -19.60 20.12 2.46
CA ALA A 175 -18.89 21.35 2.80
C ALA A 175 -17.54 21.06 3.45
N ASN A 176 -17.50 20.13 4.41
CA ASN A 176 -16.27 19.75 5.11
C ASN A 176 -15.26 19.03 4.20
N LEU A 177 -15.73 18.22 3.24
CA LEU A 177 -14.85 17.59 2.26
C LEU A 177 -14.24 18.61 1.29
N ARG A 178 -14.96 19.68 0.93
CA ARG A 178 -14.45 20.76 0.06
C ARG A 178 -13.43 21.66 0.75
N ILE A 179 -13.59 21.94 2.04
CA ILE A 179 -12.63 22.77 2.80
C ILE A 179 -11.22 22.12 2.79
N SER A 180 -11.15 20.79 2.76
CA SER A 180 -9.90 20.03 2.62
C SER A 180 -9.18 20.27 1.28
N GLN A 181 -9.88 20.70 0.22
CA GLN A 181 -9.32 20.96 -1.12
C GLN A 181 -8.88 22.41 -1.34
N ILE A 182 -9.35 23.36 -0.53
CA ILE A 182 -9.15 24.81 -0.76
C ILE A 182 -7.92 25.35 0.00
N GLY A 183 -7.22 24.52 0.78
CA GLY A 183 -5.97 24.87 1.48
C GLY A 183 -4.71 24.92 0.62
N SER A 184 -4.81 25.04 -0.71
CA SER A 184 -3.66 25.32 -1.59
C SER A 184 -3.56 26.81 -1.89
N GLU A 185 -3.35 27.64 -0.87
CA GLU A 185 -2.76 28.95 -1.14
C GLU A 185 -1.33 28.73 -1.62
N SER A 186 -1.13 29.06 -2.89
CA SER A 186 0.15 29.06 -3.60
C SER A 186 1.24 29.72 -2.74
N VAL A 187 2.21 28.92 -2.31
CA VAL A 187 3.50 29.45 -1.84
C VAL A 187 4.23 29.96 -3.09
N ASN A 188 4.03 31.25 -3.37
CA ASN A 188 4.92 32.05 -4.22
C ASN A 188 6.11 32.56 -3.39
#